data_AF-A0A8H4LB20-F1
#
_entry.id   AF-A0A8H4LB20-F1
#
_cell.length_a   1.000
_cell.length_b   1.000
_cell.length_c   1.000
_cell.angle_alpha   90.00
_cell.angle_beta   90.00
_cell.angle_gamma   90.00
#
_symmetry.space_group_name_H-M   'P 1'
#
loop_
_entity.id
_entity.type
_entity.pdbx_description
1 polymer ?
#
loop_
_entity_poly.entity_id
_entity_poly.type
_entity_poly.pdbx_seq_one_letter_code
_entity_poly.pdbx_strand_id
1 'polypeptide(L)' 'MVAAPMIRPAAAPKVLPVLLVVGSVSLVGGYVQSQLKTQSRTFDRYFSQYNSTQSETARAKTFDGTVPDPRTSFFNVLGW' A
#
# COMPACT_ATOMS: atom_id res chain seq x y z
N MET A 1 -41.00 27.02 -45.47
CA MET A 1 -40.78 26.49 -44.11
C MET A 1 -39.41 25.83 -44.11
N VAL A 2 -38.45 26.34 -43.33
CA VAL A 2 -37.09 25.80 -43.27
C VAL A 2 -37.08 24.64 -42.26
N ALA A 3 -36.66 23.46 -42.68
CA ALA A 3 -36.59 22.29 -41.82
C ALA A 3 -35.51 22.49 -40.73
N ALA A 4 -35.88 22.27 -39.47
CA ALA A 4 -34.95 22.33 -38.35
C ALA A 4 -33.95 21.15 -38.42
N PRO A 5 -32.65 21.38 -38.12
CA PRO A 5 -31.67 20.31 -38.15
C PRO A 5 -31.94 19.34 -36.99
N MET A 6 -32.27 18.09 -37.33
CA MET A 6 -32.32 16.99 -36.36
C MET A 6 -30.90 16.70 -35.86
N ILE A 7 -30.62 17.03 -34.60
CA ILE A 7 -29.41 16.59 -33.90
C ILE A 7 -29.53 15.08 -33.73
N ARG A 8 -28.82 14.32 -34.57
CA ARG A 8 -28.72 12.87 -34.40
C ARG A 8 -27.87 12.60 -33.15
N PRO A 9 -28.30 11.72 -32.22
CA PRO A 9 -27.46 11.33 -31.11
C PRO A 9 -26.22 10.65 -31.69
N ALA A 10 -25.05 11.25 -31.47
CA ALA A 10 -23.80 10.61 -31.82
C ALA A 10 -23.70 9.32 -31.00
N ALA A 11 -23.71 8.17 -31.67
CA ALA A 11 -23.46 6.90 -31.02
C ALA A 11 -22.05 6.96 -30.43
N ALA A 12 -21.96 7.09 -29.11
CA ALA A 12 -20.67 7.08 -28.43
C ALA A 12 -19.96 5.78 -28.80
N PRO A 13 -18.68 5.83 -29.22
CA PRO A 13 -17.97 4.64 -29.62
C PRO A 13 -17.94 3.66 -28.45
N LYS A 14 -18.26 2.38 -28.70
CA LYS A 14 -18.42 1.32 -27.67
C LYS A 14 -17.21 1.16 -26.75
N VAL A 15 -16.07 1.73 -27.12
CA VAL A 15 -14.83 1.75 -26.34
C VAL A 15 -14.79 2.82 -25.23
N LEU A 16 -15.64 3.85 -25.31
CA LEU A 16 -15.63 4.96 -24.35
C LEU A 16 -15.88 4.49 -22.90
N PRO A 17 -16.87 3.64 -22.59
CA PRO A 17 -17.07 3.15 -21.23
C PRO A 17 -15.88 2.33 -20.71
N VAL A 18 -15.25 1.54 -21.57
CA VAL A 18 -14.07 0.73 -21.21
C VAL A 18 -12.88 1.64 -20.85
N LEU A 19 -12.63 2.68 -21.66
CA LEU A 19 -11.57 3.64 -21.40
C LEU A 19 -11.78 4.39 -20.09
N LEU A 20 -13.03 4.76 -19.78
CA LEU A 20 -13.38 5.40 -18.50
C LEU A 20 -13.03 4.48 -17.32
N VAL A 21 -13.44 3.22 -17.37
CA VAL A 21 -13.15 2.25 -16.30
C VAL A 21 -11.65 2.04 -16.14
N VAL A 22 -10.92 1.78 -17.23
CA VAL A 22 -9.47 1.55 -17.18
C VAL A 22 -8.75 2.79 -16.66
N GLY A 23 -9.13 3.98 -17.11
CA GLY A 23 -8.57 5.25 -16.64
C GLY A 23 -8.81 5.46 -15.14
N SER A 24 -10.05 5.25 -14.67
CA SER A 24 -10.40 5.40 -13.26
C SER A 24 -9.65 4.41 -12.37
N VAL A 25 -9.59 3.13 -12.75
CA VAL A 25 -8.87 2.11 -11.98
C VAL A 25 -7.38 2.40 -11.92
N SER A 26 -6.79 2.84 -13.03
CA SER A 26 -5.36 3.18 -13.09
C SER A 26 -5.01 4.37 -12.21
N LEU A 27 -5.87 5.40 -12.19
CA LEU A 27 -5.69 6.58 -11.32
C LEU A 27 -5.75 6.22 -9.84
N VAL A 28 -6.79 5.48 -9.43
CA VAL A 28 -6.95 5.08 -8.03
C VAL A 28 -5.83 4.13 -7.61
N GLY A 29 -5.52 3.13 -8.42
CA GLY A 29 -4.44 2.18 -8.15
C GLY A 29 -3.08 2.86 -8.03
N GLY A 30 -2.76 3.78 -8.94
CA GLY A 30 -1.53 4.57 -8.88
C GLY A 30 -1.45 5.47 -7.64
N TYR A 31 -2.56 6.10 -7.25
CA TYR A 31 -2.64 6.92 -6.05
C TYR A 31 -2.41 6.10 -4.77
N VAL A 32 -3.08 4.96 -4.63
CA VAL A 32 -2.89 4.05 -3.50
C VAL A 32 -1.45 3.53 -3.45
N GLN A 33 -0.88 3.14 -4.59
CA GLN A 33 0.51 2.70 -4.66
C GLN A 33 1.48 3.82 -4.22
N SER A 34 1.22 5.06 -4.62
CA SER A 34 2.02 6.22 -4.23
C SER A 34 1.96 6.48 -2.71
N GLN A 35 0.77 6.40 -2.13
CA GLN A 35 0.61 6.51 -0.67
C GLN A 35 1.36 5.39 0.05
N LEU A 36 1.21 4.13 -0.39
CA LEU A 36 1.89 2.99 0.22
C LEU A 36 3.41 3.14 0.16
N LYS A 37 3.98 3.56 -0.97
CA LYS A 37 5.43 3.82 -1.10
C LYS A 37 5.92 4.96 -0.19
N THR A 38 5.08 5.97 0.00
CA THR A 38 5.42 7.10 0.87
C THR A 38 5.39 6.67 2.33
N GLN A 39 4.36 5.93 2.73
CA GLN A 39 4.22 5.41 4.09
C GLN A 39 5.25 4.33 4.40
N SER A 40 5.60 3.46 3.45
CA SER A 40 6.62 2.43 3.67
C SER A 40 7.95 3.06 4.07
N ARG A 41 8.41 4.09 3.36
CA ARG A 41 9.66 4.80 3.69
C ARG A 41 9.62 5.43 5.09
N THR A 42 8.46 5.95 5.48
CA THR A 42 8.25 6.50 6.82
C THR A 42 8.32 5.40 7.88
N PHE A 43 7.63 4.28 7.67
CA PHE A 43 7.69 3.13 8.56
C PHE A 43 9.10 2.55 8.65
N ASP A 44 9.81 2.38 7.53
CA ASP A 44 11.20 1.91 7.48
C ASP A 44 12.12 2.82 8.32
N ARG A 45 11.91 4.14 8.27
CA ARG A 45 12.65 5.09 9.08
C ARG A 45 12.34 4.94 10.58
N TYR A 46 11.09 4.74 10.96
CA TYR A 46 10.73 4.51 12.35
C TYR A 46 11.23 3.16 12.88
N PHE A 47 11.11 2.09 12.09
CA PHE A 47 11.60 0.77 12.45
C PHE A 47 13.13 0.73 12.56
N SER A 48 13.85 1.40 11.65
CA SER A 48 15.31 1.51 11.75
C SER A 48 15.76 2.28 12.99
N GLN A 49 15.02 3.30 13.44
CA GLN A 49 15.29 3.97 14.73
C GLN A 49 15.04 3.06 15.94
N TYR A 50 13.96 2.27 15.91
CA TYR A 50 13.62 1.33 16.98
C TYR A 50 14.47 0.06 17.01
N ASN A 51 15.23 -0.23 15.95
CA ASN A 51 16.17 -1.35 15.88
C ASN A 51 17.63 -0.88 16.12
N SER A 52 17.81 0.10 17.00
CA SER A 52 19.14 0.51 17.47
C SER A 52 19.71 -0.53 18.46
N THR A 53 21.04 -0.59 18.60
CA THR A 53 21.70 -1.46 19.60
C THR A 53 21.17 -1.19 21.01
N GLN A 54 20.86 0.07 21.33
CA GLN A 54 20.33 0.47 22.63
C GLN A 54 18.93 -0.09 22.90
N SER A 55 18.03 -0.04 21.91
CA SER A 55 16.66 -0.56 22.03
C SER A 55 16.62 -2.09 22.01
N GLU A 56 17.47 -2.75 21.23
CA GLU A 56 17.59 -4.21 21.25
C GLU A 56 18.19 -4.70 22.59
N THR A 57 19.16 -3.99 23.16
CA THR A 57 19.68 -4.29 24.51
C THR A 57 18.59 -4.13 25.57
N ALA A 58 17.73 -3.11 25.47
CA ALA A 58 16.61 -2.92 26.39
C ALA A 58 15.54 -4.03 26.24
N ARG A 59 15.26 -4.48 25.01
CA ARG A 59 14.37 -5.63 24.75
C ARG A 59 14.94 -6.92 25.31
N ALA A 60 16.23 -7.19 25.08
CA ALA A 60 16.91 -8.38 25.60
C ALA A 60 16.79 -8.49 27.13
N LYS A 61 16.89 -7.37 27.86
CA LYS A 61 16.69 -7.32 29.33
C LYS A 61 15.29 -7.72 29.78
N THR A 62 14.28 -7.58 28.93
CA THR A 62 12.90 -7.97 29.26
C THR A 62 12.74 -9.49 29.31
N PHE A 63 13.58 -10.19 28.55
CA PHE A 63 13.58 -11.66 28.44
C PHE A 63 14.70 -12.32 29.27
N ASP A 64 15.51 -11.53 29.96
CA ASP A 64 16.66 -12.01 30.74
C ASP A 64 16.19 -12.68 32.04
N GLY A 65 15.86 -13.98 31.94
CA GLY A 65 15.66 -14.88 33.07
C GLY A 65 14.22 -15.30 33.39
N THR A 66 13.19 -14.64 32.85
CA THR A 66 11.78 -14.92 33.20
C THR A 66 10.93 -15.52 32.08
N VAL A 67 11.18 -15.16 30.81
CA VAL A 67 10.44 -15.66 29.65
C VAL A 67 11.40 -15.83 28.47
N PRO A 68 11.47 -16.99 27.81
CA PRO A 68 12.30 -17.18 26.61
C PRO A 68 11.92 -16.19 25.51
N ASP A 69 12.91 -15.56 24.87
CA ASP A 69 12.65 -14.66 23.73
C ASP A 69 11.99 -15.46 22.59
N PRO A 70 10.74 -15.13 22.20
CA PRO A 70 10.04 -15.86 21.14
C PRO A 70 10.75 -15.77 19.79
N ARG A 71 11.66 -14.80 19.59
CA ARG A 71 12.44 -14.66 18.36
C ARG A 71 13.49 -15.75 18.19
N THR A 72 14.05 -16.26 19.29
CA THR A 72 15.04 -17.34 19.30
C THR A 72 14.40 -18.72 19.45
N SER A 73 13.07 -18.77 19.59
CA SER A 73 12.32 -20.01 19.69
C SER A 73 12.43 -20.85 18.42
N PHE A 74 12.63 -22.15 18.59
CA PHE A 74 12.61 -23.12 17.49
C PHE A 74 11.30 -23.08 16.68
N PHE A 75 10.19 -22.69 17.29
CA PHE A 75 8.88 -22.60 16.63
C PHE A 75 8.72 -21.34 15.75
N ASN A 76 9.68 -20.41 15.78
CA ASN A 76 9.65 -19.18 15.00
C ASN A 76 10.23 -19.39 13.58
N VAL A 77 9.63 -20.29 12.80
CA VAL A 77 10.04 -20.63 11.42
C VAL A 77 9.86 -19.48 10.43
N LEU A 78 9.08 -18.44 10.78
CA LEU A 78 8.79 -17.29 9.92
C LEU A 78 9.60 -16.03 10.28
N GLY A 79 10.38 -16.07 11.36
CA GLY A 79 11.01 -14.88 11.94
C GLY A 79 12.51 -14.74 11.71
N TRP A 80 13.08 -15.49 10.76
CA TRP A 80 14.46 -15.33 10.29
C TRP A 80 14.57 -14.42 9.06
#